data_AF-A0A915CDT1-F1
#
_entry.id   AF-A0A915CDT1-F1
#
_cell.length_a   1.000
_cell.length_b   1.000
_cell.length_c   1.000
_cell.angle_alpha   90.00
_cell.angle_beta   90.00
_cell.angle_gamma   90.00
#
_symmetry.space_group_name_H-M   'P 1'
#
loop_
_entity.id
_entity.type
_entity.pdbx_description
1 polymer ?
#
loop_
_entity_poly.entity_id
_entity_poly.type
_entity_poly.pdbx_seq_one_letter_code
_entity_poly.pdbx_strand_id
1 'polypeptide(L)'
;MRLHVLLVILTSLPCKVLNEQQGIQRRVEQFFEASSHTNNWVLLVCTSRFWFNYRHVANVLSLYHSVKRLGIPDSNIILMLADDMPCNPRNPKPGTVFNSKYQHINLYGTEVEVDYRGYEVSVENFVRVMTGRVHPATPRSKRLLSDHQSNVLVYLTGHGGDGFLKFQDSEELTNVDLADAIETMFQSNRVNRCISESTVRTCLRRAAR
;
A
#
# COMPACT_ATOMS: atom_id res chain seq x y z
N MET A 1 -11.47 17.11 56.43
CA MET A 1 -11.38 17.51 55.01
C MET A 1 -11.03 16.28 54.19
N ARG A 2 -11.79 16.01 53.13
CA ARG A 2 -11.86 14.71 52.42
C ARG A 2 -10.60 14.42 51.60
N LEU A 3 -9.96 13.29 51.88
CA LEU A 3 -8.92 12.67 51.07
C LEU A 3 -9.57 12.13 49.77
N HIS A 4 -9.31 12.77 48.62
CA HIS A 4 -9.75 12.25 47.33
C HIS A 4 -8.68 11.32 46.76
N VAL A 5 -9.06 10.04 46.71
CA VAL A 5 -8.38 8.96 45.98
C VAL A 5 -8.49 9.26 44.48
N LEU A 6 -7.37 9.49 43.80
CA LEU A 6 -7.31 9.54 42.34
C LEU A 6 -7.04 8.12 41.81
N LEU A 7 -8.13 7.38 41.56
CA LEU A 7 -8.08 6.11 40.84
C LEU A 7 -7.84 6.40 39.36
N VAL A 8 -6.59 6.25 38.90
CA VAL A 8 -6.25 6.28 37.47
C VAL A 8 -6.74 4.97 36.85
N ILE A 9 -7.98 5.00 36.32
CA ILE A 9 -8.48 3.92 35.46
C ILE A 9 -7.77 4.09 34.11
N LEU A 10 -6.72 3.30 33.87
CA LEU A 10 -6.17 3.05 32.54
C LEU A 10 -7.22 2.26 31.75
N THR A 11 -8.18 2.97 31.14
CA THR A 11 -9.05 2.36 30.13
C THR A 11 -8.20 2.07 28.90
N SER A 12 -7.99 0.78 28.64
CA SER A 12 -7.38 0.25 27.42
C SER A 12 -8.21 0.65 26.20
N LEU A 13 -7.82 1.76 25.57
CA LEU A 13 -8.31 2.12 24.23
C LEU A 13 -7.74 1.12 23.21
N PRO A 14 -8.51 0.71 22.18
CA PRO A 14 -8.01 -0.16 21.12
C PRO A 14 -7.11 0.66 20.18
N CYS A 15 -5.92 1.01 20.66
CA CYS A 15 -4.86 1.71 19.94
C CYS A 15 -3.93 0.69 19.27
N LYS A 16 -4.42 -0.05 18.26
CA LYS A 16 -3.56 -0.91 17.42
C LYS A 16 -3.42 -0.36 15.99
N VAL A 17 -4.49 0.14 15.40
CA VAL A 17 -4.52 0.53 13.97
C VAL A 17 -3.71 1.80 13.66
N LEU A 18 -3.74 2.82 14.52
CA LEU A 18 -2.92 4.04 14.31
C LEU A 18 -1.42 3.77 14.51
N ASN A 19 -1.08 2.79 15.34
CA ASN A 19 0.30 2.44 15.66
C ASN A 19 0.98 1.70 14.48
N GLU A 20 0.23 0.91 13.71
CA GLU A 20 0.76 0.16 12.57
C GLU A 20 1.14 1.07 11.39
N GLN A 21 0.28 2.04 11.03
CA GLN A 21 0.57 2.96 9.92
C GLN A 21 1.76 3.89 10.23
N GLN A 22 1.86 4.37 11.48
CA GLN A 22 3.03 5.13 11.94
C GLN A 22 4.30 4.26 11.94
N GLY A 23 4.19 2.97 12.28
CA GLY A 23 5.30 2.03 12.22
C GLY A 23 5.80 1.79 10.80
N ILE A 24 4.89 1.59 9.83
CA ILE A 24 5.24 1.44 8.40
C ILE A 24 5.92 2.71 7.90
N GLN A 25 5.37 3.89 8.20
CA GLN A 25 5.97 5.16 7.77
C GLN A 25 7.42 5.29 8.25
N ARG A 26 7.70 5.00 9.53
CA ARG A 26 9.08 5.03 10.06
C ARG A 26 10.01 4.04 9.36
N ARG A 27 9.54 2.82 9.06
CA ARG A 27 10.35 1.84 8.33
C ARG A 27 10.66 2.29 6.90
N VAL A 28 9.70 2.94 6.25
CA VAL A 28 9.87 3.52 4.91
C VAL A 28 10.88 4.68 4.93
N GLU A 29 10.78 5.58 5.90
CA GLU A 29 11.74 6.67 6.11
C GLU A 29 13.16 6.11 6.32
N GLN A 30 13.32 5.18 7.27
CA GLN A 30 14.59 4.52 7.55
C GLN A 30 15.17 3.79 6.33
N PHE A 31 14.32 3.14 5.53
CA PHE A 31 14.75 2.42 4.34
C PHE A 31 15.41 3.33 3.31
N PHE A 32 14.81 4.50 3.05
CA PHE A 32 15.33 5.47 2.09
C PHE A 32 16.51 6.29 2.66
N GLU A 33 16.50 6.61 3.95
CA GLU A 33 17.62 7.31 4.61
C GLU A 33 18.88 6.45 4.72
N ALA A 34 18.74 5.14 4.92
CA ALA A 34 19.87 4.22 5.07
C ALA A 34 20.56 3.84 3.75
N SER A 35 20.08 4.33 2.60
CA SER A 35 20.66 4.03 1.30
C SER A 35 21.57 5.15 0.83
N SER A 36 22.73 4.80 0.27
CA SER A 36 23.61 5.73 -0.43
C SER A 36 23.08 6.10 -1.82
N HIS A 37 22.09 5.37 -2.34
CA HIS A 37 21.51 5.59 -3.66
C HIS A 37 20.26 6.46 -3.60
N THR A 38 20.11 7.36 -4.58
CA THR A 38 18.98 8.30 -4.65
C THR A 38 17.87 7.86 -5.62
N ASN A 39 18.07 6.79 -6.39
CA ASN A 39 17.07 6.27 -7.33
C ASN A 39 16.03 5.42 -6.58
N ASN A 40 15.01 6.08 -6.05
CA ASN A 40 13.97 5.44 -5.23
C ASN A 40 12.70 5.21 -6.05
N TRP A 41 12.17 3.99 -5.99
CA TRP A 41 10.93 3.57 -6.62
C TRP A 41 9.95 3.03 -5.59
N VAL A 42 8.66 3.25 -5.82
CA VAL A 42 7.59 2.80 -4.93
C VAL A 42 6.50 2.14 -5.75
N LEU A 43 6.08 0.95 -5.33
CA LEU A 43 4.91 0.25 -5.85
C LEU A 43 3.86 0.16 -4.75
N LEU A 44 2.75 0.87 -4.90
CA LEU A 44 1.67 0.95 -3.92
C LEU A 44 0.43 0.24 -4.45
N VAL A 45 -0.04 -0.78 -3.72
CA VAL A 45 -1.11 -1.66 -4.21
C VAL A 45 -2.22 -1.84 -3.19
N CYS A 46 -3.43 -1.40 -3.54
CA CYS A 46 -4.66 -1.77 -2.85
C CYS A 46 -5.34 -2.90 -3.63
N THR A 47 -5.36 -4.09 -3.05
CA THR A 47 -5.84 -5.30 -3.74
C THR A 47 -7.32 -5.59 -3.53
N SER A 48 -7.98 -4.88 -2.61
CA SER A 48 -9.37 -5.15 -2.23
C SER A 48 -10.37 -4.23 -2.94
N ARG A 49 -11.58 -4.77 -3.15
CA ARG A 49 -12.71 -4.05 -3.74
C ARG A 49 -13.83 -3.82 -2.74
N PHE A 50 -14.84 -3.05 -3.14
CA PHE A 50 -16.06 -2.74 -2.42
C PHE A 50 -15.91 -1.75 -1.26
N TRP A 51 -16.99 -1.03 -1.00
CA TRP A 51 -17.06 0.06 -0.02
C TRP A 51 -16.62 -0.34 1.40
N PHE A 52 -16.93 -1.55 1.85
CA PHE A 52 -16.54 -2.03 3.19
C PHE A 52 -15.02 -2.21 3.35
N ASN A 53 -14.26 -2.10 2.26
CA ASN A 53 -12.80 -2.12 2.22
C ASN A 53 -12.16 -0.75 1.99
N TYR A 54 -12.93 0.34 2.12
CA TYR A 54 -12.47 1.72 2.00
C TYR A 54 -11.13 2.01 2.69
N ARG A 55 -10.90 1.42 3.87
CA ARG A 55 -9.64 1.57 4.63
C ARG A 55 -8.38 1.17 3.84
N HIS A 56 -8.46 0.19 2.95
CA HIS A 56 -7.29 -0.28 2.18
C HIS A 56 -6.86 0.79 1.18
N VAL A 57 -7.82 1.44 0.50
CA VAL A 57 -7.54 2.60 -0.35
C VAL A 57 -7.01 3.77 0.47
N ALA A 58 -7.61 4.05 1.63
CA ALA A 58 -7.14 5.12 2.52
C ALA A 58 -5.71 4.88 3.03
N ASN A 59 -5.33 3.64 3.34
CA ASN A 59 -3.97 3.28 3.74
C ASN A 59 -2.96 3.56 2.62
N VAL A 60 -3.25 3.07 1.41
CA VAL A 60 -2.37 3.31 0.25
C VAL A 60 -2.19 4.80 -0.02
N LEU A 61 -3.28 5.55 -0.08
CA LEU A 61 -3.20 6.99 -0.34
C LEU A 61 -2.49 7.73 0.79
N SER A 62 -2.64 7.29 2.05
CA SER A 62 -1.86 7.85 3.17
C SER A 62 -0.35 7.66 2.95
N LEU A 63 0.06 6.46 2.50
CA LEU A 63 1.46 6.19 2.22
C LEU A 63 1.95 6.92 0.96
N TYR A 64 1.12 7.05 -0.07
CA TYR A 64 1.40 7.87 -1.27
C TYR A 64 1.81 9.30 -0.87
N HIS A 65 1.00 9.95 -0.02
CA HIS A 65 1.33 11.28 0.50
C HIS A 65 2.61 11.30 1.33
N SER A 66 2.90 10.25 2.10
CA SER A 66 4.14 10.14 2.87
C SER A 66 5.37 10.02 1.97
N VAL A 67 5.34 9.16 0.94
CA VAL A 67 6.48 8.99 0.01
C VAL A 67 6.69 10.24 -0.85
N LYS A 68 5.62 10.95 -1.20
CA LYS A 68 5.69 12.27 -1.86
C LYS A 68 6.39 13.30 -0.98
N ARG A 69 6.10 13.33 0.32
CA ARG A 69 6.80 14.21 1.28
C ARG A 69 8.29 13.86 1.44
N LEU A 70 8.68 12.62 1.15
CA LEU A 70 10.09 12.21 1.09
C LEU A 70 10.78 12.57 -0.23
N GLY A 71 10.09 13.28 -1.13
CA GLY A 71 10.64 13.77 -2.39
C GLY A 71 10.61 12.77 -3.54
N ILE A 72 9.89 11.64 -3.40
CA ILE A 72 9.74 10.67 -4.49
C ILE A 72 8.73 11.23 -5.52
N PRO A 73 9.11 11.41 -6.80
CA PRO A 73 8.22 11.96 -7.82
C PRO A 73 7.20 10.92 -8.29
N ASP A 74 6.08 11.37 -8.87
CA ASP A 74 5.03 10.46 -9.39
C ASP A 74 5.56 9.54 -10.49
N SER A 75 6.54 9.99 -11.27
CA SER A 75 7.21 9.16 -12.29
C SER A 75 7.88 7.90 -11.72
N ASN A 76 8.09 7.85 -10.40
CA ASN A 76 8.73 6.76 -9.67
C ASN A 76 7.76 6.04 -8.72
N ILE A 77 6.48 6.42 -8.70
CA ILE A 77 5.44 5.80 -7.89
C ILE A 77 4.47 5.12 -8.84
N ILE A 78 4.31 3.81 -8.71
CA ILE A 78 3.27 3.07 -9.43
C ILE A 78 2.14 2.81 -8.46
N LEU A 79 0.98 3.39 -8.73
CA LEU A 79 -0.21 3.27 -7.87
C LEU A 79 -1.26 2.36 -8.51
N MET A 80 -1.61 1.29 -7.79
CA MET A 80 -2.61 0.30 -8.19
C MET A 80 -3.79 0.33 -7.21
N LEU A 81 -4.99 0.69 -7.68
CA LEU A 81 -6.22 0.69 -6.88
C LEU A 81 -7.28 -0.22 -7.49
N ALA A 82 -7.58 -1.34 -6.82
CA ALA A 82 -8.56 -2.32 -7.29
C ALA A 82 -10.00 -1.79 -7.33
N ASP A 83 -10.30 -0.67 -6.67
CA ASP A 83 -11.63 -0.05 -6.68
C ASP A 83 -11.55 1.47 -6.46
N ASP A 84 -12.53 2.19 -7.00
CA ASP A 84 -12.60 3.65 -7.00
C ASP A 84 -13.54 4.13 -5.88
N MET A 85 -12.98 4.32 -4.68
CA MET A 85 -13.72 4.85 -3.52
C MET A 85 -14.22 6.29 -3.70
N PRO A 86 -13.46 7.22 -4.31
CA PRO A 86 -13.96 8.57 -4.63
C PRO A 86 -15.25 8.57 -5.44
N CYS A 87 -15.39 7.66 -6.42
CA CYS A 87 -16.56 7.57 -7.30
C CYS A 87 -17.65 6.60 -6.81
N ASN A 88 -17.48 5.99 -5.63
CA ASN A 88 -18.44 5.00 -5.13
C ASN A 88 -19.78 5.67 -4.76
N PRO A 89 -20.95 5.14 -5.15
CA PRO A 89 -22.26 5.71 -4.80
C PRO A 89 -22.54 5.78 -3.29
N ARG A 90 -21.84 4.98 -2.48
CA ARG A 90 -21.94 5.02 -1.02
C ARG A 90 -21.09 6.12 -0.38
N ASN A 91 -20.24 6.80 -1.16
CA ASN A 91 -19.42 7.88 -0.66
C ASN A 91 -20.26 9.15 -0.50
N PRO A 92 -20.50 9.63 0.73
CA PRO A 92 -21.29 10.85 0.95
C PRO A 92 -20.57 12.11 0.46
N LYS A 93 -19.27 12.03 0.14
CA LYS A 93 -18.45 13.13 -0.38
C LYS A 93 -17.73 12.68 -1.66
N PRO A 94 -18.39 12.77 -2.83
CA PRO A 94 -17.81 12.38 -4.10
C PRO A 94 -16.45 13.03 -4.35
N GLY A 95 -15.52 12.28 -4.96
CA GLY A 95 -14.17 12.77 -5.26
C GLY A 95 -13.22 12.85 -4.07
N THR A 96 -13.60 12.32 -2.90
CA THR A 96 -12.78 12.44 -1.68
C THR A 96 -12.55 11.11 -0.96
N VAL A 97 -11.36 10.99 -0.36
CA VAL A 97 -11.00 9.87 0.53
C VAL A 97 -10.35 10.41 1.80
N PHE A 98 -10.72 9.90 2.98
CA PHE A 98 -10.19 10.33 4.26
C PHE A 98 -9.75 9.14 5.12
N ASN A 99 -8.63 9.26 5.83
CA ASN A 99 -8.17 8.24 6.79
C ASN A 99 -8.62 8.49 8.24
N SER A 100 -9.34 9.59 8.49
CA SER A 100 -9.78 9.99 9.83
C SER A 100 -11.23 10.45 9.83
N LYS A 101 -11.93 10.20 10.94
CA LYS A 101 -13.31 10.67 11.18
C LYS A 101 -13.42 12.19 11.07
N TYR A 102 -12.37 12.91 11.43
CA TYR A 102 -12.34 14.37 11.41
C TYR A 102 -12.04 14.95 10.01
N GLN A 103 -11.73 14.08 9.02
CA GLN A 103 -11.62 14.44 7.60
C GLN A 103 -10.69 15.63 7.31
N HIS A 104 -9.58 15.73 8.06
CA HIS A 104 -8.65 16.86 7.95
C HIS A 104 -7.98 16.98 6.58
N ILE A 105 -7.72 15.86 5.90
CA ILE A 105 -6.95 15.82 4.65
C ILE A 105 -7.68 14.90 3.66
N ASN A 106 -8.07 15.44 2.50
CA ASN A 106 -8.52 14.63 1.38
C ASN A 106 -7.31 13.95 0.73
N LEU A 107 -7.23 12.63 0.87
CA LEU A 107 -6.13 11.82 0.39
C LEU A 107 -6.14 11.58 -1.12
N TYR A 108 -7.31 11.71 -1.78
CA TYR A 108 -7.39 11.52 -3.23
C TYR A 108 -7.00 12.80 -3.97
N GLY A 109 -7.63 13.93 -3.61
CA GLY A 109 -7.27 15.25 -4.14
C GLY A 109 -7.18 15.31 -5.68
N THR A 110 -6.46 16.30 -6.20
CA THR A 110 -6.15 16.43 -7.63
C THR A 110 -4.75 15.92 -7.98
N GLU A 111 -3.95 15.56 -6.98
CA GLU A 111 -2.53 15.24 -7.14
C GLU A 111 -2.25 13.75 -7.31
N VAL A 112 -3.22 12.88 -7.03
CA VAL A 112 -3.02 11.43 -7.08
C VAL A 112 -3.15 10.92 -8.51
N GLU A 113 -2.06 10.36 -9.03
CA GLU A 113 -2.04 9.64 -10.30
C GLU A 113 -2.22 8.14 -10.06
N VAL A 114 -3.32 7.56 -10.56
CA VAL A 114 -3.58 6.12 -10.47
C VAL A 114 -3.20 5.45 -11.79
N ASP A 115 -2.24 4.54 -11.74
CA ASP A 115 -1.68 3.86 -12.92
C ASP A 115 -2.50 2.64 -13.33
N TYR A 116 -2.89 1.81 -12.37
CA TYR A 116 -3.69 0.61 -12.60
C TYR A 116 -5.01 0.75 -11.83
N ARG A 117 -6.13 0.70 -12.55
CA ARG A 117 -7.47 0.86 -11.98
C ARG A 117 -8.30 -0.40 -12.13
N GLY A 118 -9.08 -0.74 -11.09
CA GLY A 118 -10.11 -1.76 -11.18
C GLY A 118 -9.53 -3.12 -11.60
N TYR A 119 -10.04 -3.66 -12.71
CA TYR A 119 -9.62 -4.95 -13.25
C TYR A 119 -8.15 -5.04 -13.66
N GLU A 120 -7.48 -3.91 -13.91
CA GLU A 120 -6.04 -3.92 -14.21
C GLU A 120 -5.20 -4.31 -12.98
N VAL A 121 -5.76 -4.26 -11.76
CA VAL A 121 -5.07 -4.66 -10.53
C VAL A 121 -5.19 -6.17 -10.32
N SER A 122 -4.47 -6.94 -11.13
CA SER A 122 -4.38 -8.40 -11.06
C SER A 122 -3.02 -8.86 -10.53
N VAL A 123 -2.95 -10.12 -10.09
CA VAL A 123 -1.67 -10.75 -9.70
C VAL A 123 -0.69 -10.74 -10.88
N GLU A 124 -1.19 -11.05 -12.08
CA GLU A 124 -0.40 -11.06 -13.32
C GLU A 124 0.26 -9.70 -13.60
N ASN A 125 -0.52 -8.61 -13.56
CA ASN A 125 0.02 -7.28 -13.82
C ASN A 125 1.00 -6.84 -12.74
N PHE A 126 0.72 -7.14 -11.47
CA PHE A 126 1.66 -6.88 -10.38
C PHE A 126 3.01 -7.57 -10.61
N VAL A 127 3.01 -8.88 -10.89
CA VAL A 127 4.23 -9.66 -11.13
C VAL A 127 4.94 -9.17 -12.40
N ARG A 128 4.22 -8.81 -13.47
CA ARG A 128 4.82 -8.25 -14.69
C ARG A 128 5.51 -6.92 -14.44
N VAL A 129 4.91 -6.04 -13.63
CA VAL A 129 5.54 -4.76 -13.24
C VAL A 129 6.82 -5.02 -12.46
N MET A 130 6.76 -5.86 -11.43
CA MET A 130 7.92 -6.25 -10.63
C MET A 130 9.05 -6.82 -11.51
N THR A 131 8.74 -7.82 -12.33
CA THR A 131 9.72 -8.51 -13.18
C THR A 131 10.09 -7.76 -14.45
N GLY A 132 9.45 -6.62 -14.75
CA GLY A 132 9.72 -5.81 -15.93
C GLY A 132 9.25 -6.44 -17.24
N ARG A 133 8.46 -7.51 -17.16
CA ARG A 133 7.89 -8.26 -18.30
C ARG A 133 6.59 -7.63 -18.79
N VAL A 134 6.64 -6.33 -19.04
CA VAL A 134 5.55 -5.51 -19.59
C VAL A 134 5.76 -5.32 -21.10
N HIS A 135 4.68 -5.12 -21.84
CA HIS A 135 4.76 -4.90 -23.28
C HIS A 135 5.58 -3.62 -23.59
N PRO A 136 6.40 -3.58 -24.65
CA PRO A 136 7.20 -2.40 -24.98
C PRO A 136 6.38 -1.12 -25.19
N ALA A 137 5.15 -1.26 -25.69
CA ALA A 137 4.21 -0.15 -25.87
C ALA A 137 3.47 0.28 -24.58
N THR A 138 3.70 -0.39 -23.45
CA THR A 138 3.11 0.03 -22.16
C THR A 138 3.62 1.43 -21.82
N PRO A 139 2.72 2.37 -21.43
CA PRO A 139 3.11 3.74 -21.06
C PRO A 139 4.14 3.77 -19.94
N ARG A 140 5.01 4.80 -19.93
CA ARG A 140 6.08 4.92 -18.92
C ARG A 140 5.56 4.88 -17.49
N SER A 141 4.45 5.56 -17.19
CA SER A 141 3.86 5.61 -15.84
C SER A 141 3.46 4.22 -15.30
N LYS A 142 3.15 3.28 -16.19
CA LYS A 142 2.78 1.91 -15.85
C LYS A 142 3.98 0.95 -15.75
N ARG A 143 5.23 1.43 -15.79
CA ARG A 143 6.44 0.60 -15.86
C ARG A 143 7.39 0.89 -14.70
N LEU A 144 7.85 -0.17 -14.04
CA LEU A 144 8.93 -0.07 -13.06
C LEU A 144 10.27 -0.03 -13.79
N LEU A 145 10.83 1.16 -13.98
CA LEU A 145 12.10 1.37 -14.70
C LEU A 145 13.30 1.41 -13.75
N SER A 146 13.30 0.51 -12.77
CA SER A 146 14.38 0.34 -11.80
C SER A 146 15.59 -0.38 -12.41
N ASP A 147 16.75 -0.14 -11.81
CA ASP A 147 18.07 -0.65 -12.19
C ASP A 147 18.86 -1.12 -10.96
N HIS A 148 20.10 -1.55 -11.17
CA HIS A 148 21.01 -2.02 -10.11
C HIS A 148 21.38 -0.96 -9.07
N GLN A 149 21.03 0.31 -9.27
CA GLN A 149 21.22 1.40 -8.30
C GLN A 149 19.92 1.79 -7.61
N SER A 150 18.81 1.14 -7.96
CA SER A 150 17.48 1.52 -7.49
C SER A 150 17.13 0.88 -6.15
N ASN A 151 16.55 1.65 -5.25
CA ASN A 151 15.87 1.12 -4.06
C ASN A 151 14.38 1.03 -4.34
N VAL A 152 13.77 -0.14 -4.11
CA VAL A 152 12.34 -0.38 -4.39
C VAL A 152 11.59 -0.66 -3.10
N LEU A 153 10.54 0.13 -2.84
CA LEU A 153 9.55 -0.13 -1.80
C LEU A 153 8.31 -0.73 -2.44
N VAL A 154 7.90 -1.91 -1.99
CA VAL A 154 6.60 -2.51 -2.34
C VAL A 154 5.69 -2.43 -1.12
N TYR A 155 4.55 -1.78 -1.26
CA TYR A 155 3.52 -1.75 -0.22
C TYR A 155 2.22 -2.37 -0.72
N LEU A 156 1.78 -3.42 -0.02
CA LEU A 156 0.55 -4.13 -0.33
C LEU A 156 -0.46 -3.96 0.81
N THR A 157 -1.72 -3.68 0.48
CA THR A 157 -2.80 -3.75 1.49
C THR A 157 -4.06 -4.38 0.94
N GLY A 158 -4.63 -5.26 1.75
CA GLY A 158 -5.81 -6.02 1.40
C GLY A 158 -6.18 -7.05 2.43
N HIS A 159 -6.98 -8.02 2.00
CA HIS A 159 -7.27 -9.21 2.80
C HIS A 159 -6.32 -10.33 2.45
N GLY A 160 -6.02 -11.18 3.42
CA GLY A 160 -5.16 -12.33 3.19
C GLY A 160 -5.23 -13.31 4.35
N GLY A 161 -4.25 -14.19 4.38
CA GLY A 161 -4.08 -15.20 5.41
C GLY A 161 -2.62 -15.61 5.49
N ASP A 162 -2.38 -16.79 6.07
CA ASP A 162 -1.02 -17.32 6.17
C ASP A 162 -0.48 -17.65 4.78
N GLY A 163 0.60 -16.97 4.38
CA GLY A 163 1.27 -17.18 3.10
C GLY A 163 0.59 -16.58 1.85
N PHE A 164 -0.51 -15.81 1.98
CA PHE A 164 -1.16 -15.23 0.79
C PHE A 164 -1.88 -13.89 1.03
N LEU A 165 -2.03 -13.12 -0.05
CA LEU A 165 -2.82 -11.90 -0.13
C LEU A 165 -3.82 -12.01 -1.29
N LYS A 166 -5.10 -11.72 -1.04
CA LYS A 166 -6.14 -11.75 -2.06
C LYS A 166 -6.09 -10.53 -2.96
N PHE A 167 -6.26 -10.76 -4.26
CA PHE A 167 -6.49 -9.76 -5.29
C PHE A 167 -7.94 -9.85 -5.77
N GLN A 168 -8.67 -8.75 -5.60
CA GLN A 168 -10.07 -8.57 -6.02
C GLN A 168 -11.05 -9.66 -5.54
N ASP A 169 -10.73 -10.36 -4.45
CA ASP A 169 -11.46 -11.51 -3.90
C ASP A 169 -11.51 -12.76 -4.81
N SER A 170 -10.80 -12.77 -5.94
CA SER A 170 -10.79 -13.88 -6.91
C SER A 170 -9.43 -14.55 -7.10
N GLU A 171 -8.35 -13.79 -6.96
CA GLU A 171 -6.98 -14.28 -7.14
C GLU A 171 -6.20 -14.18 -5.82
N GLU A 172 -5.10 -14.91 -5.70
CA GLU A 172 -4.23 -14.89 -4.53
C GLU A 172 -2.78 -14.73 -4.99
N LEU A 173 -2.08 -13.74 -4.42
CA LEU A 173 -0.63 -13.60 -4.50
C LEU A 173 -0.04 -14.33 -3.30
N THR A 174 0.74 -15.38 -3.53
CA THR A 174 1.40 -16.11 -2.45
C THR A 174 2.71 -15.44 -2.04
N ASN A 175 3.22 -15.80 -0.87
CA ASN A 175 4.57 -15.42 -0.44
C ASN A 175 5.66 -15.96 -1.38
N VAL A 176 5.45 -17.13 -2.01
CA VAL A 176 6.35 -17.71 -3.00
C VAL A 176 6.37 -16.85 -4.27
N ASP A 177 5.20 -16.48 -4.81
CA ASP A 177 5.10 -15.63 -6.01
C ASP A 177 5.83 -14.28 -5.82
N LEU A 178 5.66 -13.68 -4.62
CA LEU A 178 6.32 -12.43 -4.28
C LEU A 178 7.84 -12.60 -4.13
N ALA A 179 8.28 -13.68 -3.48
CA ALA A 179 9.70 -13.99 -3.32
C ALA A 179 10.38 -14.22 -4.68
N ASP A 180 9.76 -15.01 -5.56
CA ASP A 180 10.26 -15.31 -6.90
C ASP A 180 10.33 -14.05 -7.77
N ALA A 181 9.34 -13.15 -7.65
CA ALA A 181 9.34 -11.86 -8.37
C ALA A 181 10.50 -10.96 -7.90
N ILE A 182 10.73 -10.88 -6.58
CA ILE A 182 11.85 -10.12 -6.00
C ILE A 182 13.18 -10.74 -6.41
N GLU A 183 13.32 -12.07 -6.35
CA GLU A 183 14.52 -12.77 -6.80
C GLU A 183 14.81 -12.50 -8.28
N THR A 184 13.78 -12.54 -9.12
CA THR A 184 13.90 -12.20 -10.55
C THR A 184 14.44 -10.78 -10.76
N MET A 185 14.02 -9.81 -9.93
CA MET A 185 14.54 -8.44 -9.99
C MET A 185 16.03 -8.38 -9.64
N PHE A 186 16.46 -9.11 -8.61
CA PHE A 186 17.86 -9.19 -8.21
C PHE A 186 18.72 -9.86 -9.29
N GLN A 187 18.31 -11.03 -9.79
CA GLN A 187 19.03 -11.77 -10.83
C GLN A 187 19.15 -10.97 -12.14
N SER A 188 18.19 -10.08 -12.42
CA SER A 188 18.19 -9.22 -13.60
C SER A 188 18.93 -7.89 -13.41
N ASN A 189 19.62 -7.67 -12.28
CA ASN A 189 20.27 -6.40 -11.94
C ASN A 189 19.32 -5.18 -12.02
N ARG A 190 18.06 -5.35 -11.59
CA ARG A 190 17.02 -4.31 -11.63
C ARG A 190 16.72 -3.68 -10.28
N VAL A 191 17.46 -4.04 -9.25
CA VAL A 191 17.31 -3.50 -7.90
C VAL A 191 18.61 -3.62 -7.12
N ASN A 192 18.96 -2.58 -6.36
CA ASN A 192 20.01 -2.61 -5.34
C ASN A 192 19.45 -3.19 -4.03
N ARG A 193 18.32 -2.63 -3.58
CA ARG A 193 17.66 -3.01 -2.34
C ARG A 193 16.15 -3.00 -2.53
N CYS A 194 15.47 -4.02 -2.03
CA CYS A 194 14.01 -4.09 -2.02
C CYS A 194 13.50 -4.30 -0.59
N ILE A 195 12.45 -3.59 -0.20
CA ILE A 195 11.65 -3.92 0.98
C ILE A 195 10.19 -4.11 0.55
N SER A 196 9.54 -5.13 1.12
CA SER A 196 8.12 -5.35 0.95
C SER A 196 7.42 -5.25 2.30
N GLU A 197 6.46 -4.35 2.40
CA GLU A 197 5.62 -4.14 3.57
C GLU A 197 4.17 -4.45 3.21
N SER A 198 3.45 -5.12 4.10
CA SER A 198 2.04 -5.43 3.84
C SER A 198 1.16 -5.19 5.05
N THR A 199 0.02 -4.52 4.83
CA THR A 199 -1.06 -4.45 5.81
C THR A 199 -2.15 -5.43 5.40
N VAL A 200 -2.09 -6.63 5.97
CA VAL A 200 -3.01 -7.73 5.69
C VAL A 200 -4.08 -7.78 6.77
N ARG A 201 -5.35 -7.66 6.38
CA ARG A 201 -6.45 -8.05 7.26
C ARG A 201 -6.70 -9.53 7.08
N THR A 202 -6.44 -10.32 8.12
CA THR A 202 -6.75 -11.75 8.09
C THR A 202 -8.23 -11.93 7.80
N CYS A 203 -8.55 -12.76 6.81
CA CYS A 203 -9.88 -13.34 6.70
C CYS A 203 -10.07 -14.23 7.93
N LEU A 204 -10.51 -13.67 9.06
CA LEU A 204 -11.12 -14.47 10.09
C LEU A 204 -12.27 -15.19 9.38
N ARG A 205 -12.08 -16.49 9.09
CA ARG A 205 -13.20 -17.42 9.05
C ARG A 205 -13.95 -17.08 10.33
N ARG A 206 -15.14 -16.51 10.22
CA ARG A 206 -16.14 -16.67 11.28
C ARG A 206 -16.28 -18.18 11.39
N ALA A 207 -15.47 -18.79 12.26
CA ALA A 207 -15.72 -20.13 12.73
C ALA A 207 -17.16 -20.09 13.23
N ALA A 208 -17.98 -20.95 12.64
CA ALA A 208 -19.38 -21.11 12.96
C ALA A 208 -19.58 -21.06 14.47
N ARG A 209 -20.54 -20.22 14.91
CA ARG A 209 -21.29 -20.53 16.13
C ARG A 209 -22.54 -21.26 15.69
#